data_AF-A0A928EVS2-F1
#
_entry.id   AF-A0A928EVS2-F1
#
_cell.length_a   1.000
_cell.length_b   1.000
_cell.length_c   1.000
_cell.angle_alpha   90.00
_cell.angle_beta   90.00
_cell.angle_gamma   90.00
#
_symmetry.space_group_name_H-M   'P 1'
#
loop_
_entity.id
_entity.type
_entity.pdbx_description
1 polymer ?
#
loop_
_entity_poly.entity_id
_entity_poly.type
_entity_poly.pdbx_seq_one_letter_code
_entity_poly.pdbx_strand_id
1 'polypeptide(L)'
;MKKKNKRVLFLRILLAVLIVSNMAVIFLFSSQNGAKSAAVSKQVVISFVEMISKWMENKTETSATTPEETVTPPPQGTETTTPAEPPEETTPSEETTPPEETTPPEETTPEETTPEETTPEETTPEETTPEETKPKDPMEHLTEEQKEMVNKAHKPIRKLAHMLEFGSLAFLSLLLLLTWPGKLLWRYAASLGFTLFYAATDELHQLFSQGRGARLSDVAIDFAGAFITCTLLLAIVVAIRHSKRLVTTHYELPILPDGKSLRIGLVTDLHACPHEGLTERLRAESPDLILLAGDVMEDAELLDESSSGYAFLRDCADIAPTYYSFGNHETVGSCKNGTRCATDVPKDIREKIAQTGVTLLHNESTLWDGIRLCGLASGLTKTENRPNEAALSEFAHAEEFRILLCHHPEYYEPYIRQTSIELTVCGHAHGGQWRIFGRGVYAPGQGIFPKHTAGVVDGRCVISRGAGDHTAVPRFSNPRELVIIQCNPKNENQSFT
;
A
#
# COMPACT_ATOMS: atom_id res chain seq x y z
N MET A 1 6.76 23.58 -17.82
CA MET A 1 5.36 23.42 -18.31
C MET A 1 5.19 22.39 -19.45
N LYS A 2 5.79 22.55 -20.64
CA LYS A 2 5.52 21.69 -21.84
C LYS A 2 5.47 20.16 -21.58
N LYS A 3 6.38 19.60 -20.77
CA LYS A 3 6.44 18.15 -20.46
C LYS A 3 5.23 17.64 -19.65
N LYS A 4 4.66 18.46 -18.74
CA LYS A 4 3.46 18.13 -17.94
C LYS A 4 2.22 18.02 -18.84
N ASN A 5 2.06 18.96 -19.76
CA ASN A 5 0.93 18.97 -20.70
C ASN A 5 0.98 17.76 -21.66
N LYS A 6 2.16 17.34 -22.13
CA LYS A 6 2.30 16.12 -22.95
C LYS A 6 1.87 14.86 -22.20
N ARG A 7 2.26 14.70 -20.92
CA ARG A 7 1.84 13.55 -20.09
C ARG A 7 0.32 13.50 -19.88
N VAL A 8 -0.31 14.64 -19.58
CA VAL A 8 -1.77 14.72 -19.40
C VAL A 8 -2.50 14.45 -20.72
N LEU A 9 -1.99 14.94 -21.86
CA LEU A 9 -2.57 14.65 -23.17
C LEU A 9 -2.49 13.16 -23.52
N PHE A 10 -1.33 12.52 -23.31
CA PHE A 10 -1.17 11.08 -23.51
C PHE A 10 -2.15 10.27 -22.64
N LEU A 11 -2.26 10.61 -21.35
CA LEU A 11 -3.20 9.95 -20.44
C LEU A 11 -4.66 10.09 -20.89
N ARG A 12 -5.06 11.26 -21.42
CA ARG A 12 -6.41 11.47 -21.97
C ARG A 12 -6.66 10.61 -23.20
N ILE A 13 -5.69 10.51 -24.11
CA ILE A 13 -5.81 9.66 -25.31
C ILE A 13 -5.93 8.18 -24.90
N LEU A 14 -5.08 7.72 -23.99
CA LEU A 14 -5.12 6.35 -23.45
C LEU A 14 -6.48 6.04 -22.80
N LEU A 15 -6.98 6.92 -21.93
CA LEU A 15 -8.28 6.75 -21.29
C LEU A 15 -9.44 6.77 -22.30
N ALA A 16 -9.39 7.63 -23.32
CA ALA A 16 -10.40 7.67 -24.38
C ALA A 16 -10.41 6.37 -25.22
N VAL A 17 -9.23 5.82 -25.55
CA VAL A 17 -9.13 4.50 -26.22
C VAL A 17 -9.70 3.40 -25.33
N LEU A 18 -9.34 3.36 -24.04
CA LEU A 18 -9.87 2.37 -23.10
C LEU A 18 -11.39 2.45 -22.94
N ILE A 19 -11.98 3.65 -22.94
CA ILE A 19 -13.44 3.85 -22.93
C ILE A 19 -14.07 3.27 -24.20
N VAL A 20 -13.53 3.58 -25.38
CA VAL A 20 -14.06 3.04 -26.66
C VAL A 20 -13.92 1.52 -26.73
N SER A 21 -12.79 0.97 -26.30
CA SER A 21 -12.59 -0.49 -26.22
C SER A 21 -13.58 -1.15 -25.25
N ASN A 22 -13.83 -0.54 -24.08
CA ASN A 22 -14.77 -1.05 -23.09
C ASN A 22 -16.24 -0.97 -23.58
N MET A 23 -16.61 0.12 -24.27
CA MET A 23 -17.89 0.23 -24.98
C MET A 23 -18.06 -0.87 -26.04
N ALA A 24 -17.01 -1.15 -26.83
CA ALA A 24 -17.03 -2.21 -27.83
C ALA A 24 -17.17 -3.61 -27.20
N VAL A 25 -16.53 -3.87 -26.05
CA VAL A 25 -16.70 -5.12 -25.30
C VAL A 25 -18.15 -5.30 -24.83
N ILE A 26 -18.75 -4.28 -24.22
CA ILE A 26 -20.17 -4.27 -23.81
C ILE A 26 -21.07 -4.59 -25.01
N PHE A 27 -20.89 -3.85 -26.12
CA PHE A 27 -21.67 -4.04 -27.35
C PHE A 27 -21.54 -5.47 -27.91
N LEU A 28 -20.35 -6.05 -27.90
CA LEU A 28 -20.12 -7.43 -28.35
C LEU A 28 -20.79 -8.46 -27.43
N PHE A 29 -20.77 -8.26 -26.11
CA PHE A 29 -21.50 -9.12 -25.16
C PHE A 29 -23.03 -9.01 -25.32
N SER A 30 -23.55 -7.80 -25.53
CA SER A 30 -24.98 -7.58 -25.70
C SER A 30 -25.52 -8.01 -27.06
N SER A 31 -24.67 -8.03 -28.09
CA SER A 31 -24.97 -8.62 -29.41
C SER A 31 -25.07 -10.16 -29.40
N GLN A 32 -24.68 -10.84 -28.32
CA GLN A 32 -24.83 -12.29 -28.22
C GLN A 32 -26.30 -12.68 -28.01
N ASN A 33 -26.77 -13.72 -28.70
CA ASN A 33 -28.11 -14.25 -28.45
C ASN A 33 -28.30 -14.71 -26.98
N GLY A 34 -29.55 -14.80 -26.53
CA GLY A 34 -29.88 -15.12 -25.14
C GLY A 34 -29.29 -16.45 -24.65
N ALA A 35 -29.17 -17.43 -25.54
CA ALA A 35 -28.61 -18.76 -25.25
C ALA A 35 -27.09 -18.74 -25.03
N LYS A 36 -26.31 -18.07 -25.89
CA LYS A 36 -24.85 -17.96 -25.76
C LYS A 36 -24.46 -17.24 -24.47
N SER A 37 -25.09 -16.11 -24.15
CA SER A 37 -24.82 -15.39 -22.89
C SER A 37 -25.18 -16.24 -21.65
N ALA A 38 -26.24 -17.05 -21.73
CA ALA A 38 -26.60 -17.98 -20.66
C ALA A 38 -25.55 -19.12 -20.52
N ALA A 39 -25.09 -19.70 -21.62
CA ALA A 39 -24.07 -20.74 -21.62
C ALA A 39 -22.75 -20.26 -20.99
N VAL A 40 -22.25 -19.08 -21.39
CA VAL A 40 -21.05 -18.46 -20.78
C VAL A 40 -21.24 -18.25 -19.28
N SER A 41 -22.38 -17.68 -18.86
CA SER A 41 -22.66 -17.49 -17.42
C SER A 41 -22.72 -18.80 -16.65
N LYS A 42 -23.25 -19.88 -17.25
CA LYS A 42 -23.28 -21.22 -16.64
C LYS A 42 -21.89 -21.81 -16.50
N GLN A 43 -21.06 -21.73 -17.55
CA GLN A 43 -19.68 -22.23 -17.53
C GLN A 43 -18.85 -21.59 -16.40
N VAL A 44 -18.99 -20.27 -16.17
CA VAL A 44 -18.36 -19.58 -15.04
C VAL A 44 -18.81 -20.15 -13.69
N VAL A 45 -20.11 -20.47 -13.52
CA VAL A 45 -20.58 -21.12 -12.28
C VAL A 45 -20.00 -22.52 -12.14
N ILE A 46 -19.99 -23.31 -13.22
CA ILE A 46 -19.49 -24.69 -13.22
C ILE A 46 -18.04 -24.73 -12.75
N SER A 47 -17.16 -23.90 -13.32
CA SER A 47 -15.76 -23.82 -12.90
C SER A 47 -15.58 -23.39 -11.44
N PHE A 48 -16.46 -22.52 -10.92
CA PHE A 48 -16.43 -22.12 -9.50
C PHE A 48 -16.89 -23.26 -8.58
N VAL A 49 -17.91 -24.01 -8.98
CA VAL A 49 -18.42 -25.19 -8.26
C VAL A 49 -17.36 -26.30 -8.23
N GLU A 50 -16.73 -26.60 -9.37
CA GLU A 50 -15.63 -27.56 -9.46
C GLU A 50 -14.42 -27.17 -8.59
N MET A 51 -14.09 -25.87 -8.54
CA MET A 51 -13.03 -25.36 -7.66
C MET A 51 -13.37 -25.54 -6.17
N ILE A 52 -14.62 -25.30 -5.77
CA ILE A 52 -15.08 -25.54 -4.39
C ILE A 52 -15.09 -27.04 -4.06
N SER A 53 -15.58 -27.89 -4.96
CA SER A 53 -15.58 -29.35 -4.78
C SER A 53 -14.15 -29.87 -4.56
N LYS A 54 -13.19 -29.50 -5.42
CA LYS A 54 -11.77 -29.86 -5.25
C LYS A 54 -11.16 -29.33 -3.94
N TRP A 55 -11.53 -28.11 -3.53
CA TRP A 55 -11.05 -27.55 -2.26
C TRP A 55 -11.62 -28.29 -1.04
N MET A 56 -12.89 -28.70 -1.10
CA MET A 56 -13.53 -29.52 -0.07
C MET A 56 -12.89 -30.91 -0.01
N GLU A 57 -12.72 -31.58 -1.15
CA GLU A 57 -12.07 -32.90 -1.28
C GLU A 57 -10.67 -32.90 -0.64
N ASN A 58 -9.79 -31.99 -1.07
CA ASN A 58 -8.44 -31.81 -0.50
C ASN A 58 -8.46 -31.58 1.02
N LYS A 59 -9.50 -30.92 1.54
CA LYS A 59 -9.65 -30.63 2.98
C LYS A 59 -10.14 -31.85 3.77
N THR A 60 -10.93 -32.73 3.15
CA THR A 60 -11.27 -34.05 3.73
C THR A 60 -10.07 -35.00 3.74
N GLU A 61 -9.28 -35.06 2.66
CA GLU A 61 -8.09 -35.94 2.58
C GLU A 61 -7.02 -35.55 3.61
N THR A 62 -6.79 -34.25 3.81
CA THR A 62 -5.89 -33.74 4.88
C THR A 62 -6.45 -33.91 6.28
N SER A 63 -7.75 -34.19 6.44
CA SER A 63 -8.35 -34.55 7.74
C SER A 63 -8.39 -36.06 7.99
N ALA A 64 -8.34 -36.89 6.95
CA ALA A 64 -8.43 -38.35 7.02
C ALA A 64 -7.07 -39.05 7.24
N THR A 65 -5.96 -38.31 7.18
CA THR A 65 -4.59 -38.83 7.27
C THR A 65 -3.94 -38.76 8.66
N THR A 66 -4.73 -38.48 9.71
CA THR A 66 -4.28 -38.59 11.11
C THR A 66 -4.68 -39.95 11.68
N PRO A 67 -3.75 -40.84 12.08
CA PRO A 67 -4.12 -42.10 12.71
C PRO A 67 -4.74 -41.87 14.09
N GLU A 68 -5.84 -42.56 14.42
CA GLU A 68 -6.37 -42.57 15.78
C GLU A 68 -5.41 -43.31 16.73
N GLU A 69 -4.87 -42.61 17.73
CA GLU A 69 -4.20 -43.26 18.86
C GLU A 69 -5.23 -44.02 19.70
N THR A 70 -5.25 -45.34 19.56
CA THR A 70 -5.99 -46.22 20.49
C THR A 70 -5.36 -46.19 21.88
N VAL A 71 -5.96 -45.41 22.78
CA VAL A 71 -5.57 -45.37 24.20
C VAL A 71 -5.98 -46.66 24.90
N THR A 72 -5.00 -47.51 25.25
CA THR A 72 -5.17 -48.63 26.20
C THR A 72 -4.54 -48.31 27.56
N PRO A 73 -5.18 -48.66 28.69
CA PRO A 73 -4.63 -48.41 30.03
C PRO A 73 -3.52 -49.41 30.40
N PRO A 74 -2.60 -49.05 31.32
CA PRO A 74 -1.41 -49.85 31.61
C PRO A 74 -1.63 -50.90 32.71
N PRO A 75 -0.96 -52.06 32.64
CA PRO A 75 -0.59 -52.87 33.79
C PRO A 75 0.90 -52.73 34.15
N GLN A 76 1.24 -53.11 35.39
CA GLN A 76 2.53 -52.89 36.06
C GLN A 76 3.53 -54.04 35.85
N GLY A 77 4.85 -53.80 35.99
CA GLY A 77 5.81 -54.90 36.24
C GLY A 77 7.30 -54.63 35.97
N THR A 78 8.05 -54.25 37.02
CA THR A 78 9.45 -54.65 37.38
C THR A 78 10.61 -54.71 36.35
N GLU A 79 11.68 -53.96 36.65
CA GLU A 79 13.13 -54.35 36.73
C GLU A 79 13.78 -55.15 35.54
N THR A 80 14.98 -54.87 35.01
CA THR A 80 16.27 -54.49 35.67
C THR A 80 17.37 -54.09 34.64
N THR A 81 18.43 -53.38 35.08
CA THR A 81 19.85 -53.34 34.57
C THR A 81 20.26 -52.90 33.13
N THR A 82 21.17 -51.92 33.08
CA THR A 82 22.19 -51.53 32.05
C THR A 82 23.40 -52.52 32.00
N PRO A 83 24.50 -52.35 31.20
CA PRO A 83 24.81 -51.46 30.03
C PRO A 83 25.53 -52.16 28.83
N ALA A 84 25.85 -51.44 27.73
CA ALA A 84 27.11 -51.51 26.92
C ALA A 84 27.02 -50.75 25.56
N GLU A 85 28.16 -50.62 24.84
CA GLU A 85 28.44 -49.67 23.74
C GLU A 85 28.71 -50.38 22.35
N PRO A 86 29.37 -49.82 21.30
CA PRO A 86 28.97 -49.93 19.87
C PRO A 86 29.76 -51.02 19.07
N PRO A 87 29.67 -51.21 17.71
CA PRO A 87 30.28 -50.30 16.70
C PRO A 87 29.70 -50.31 15.23
N GLU A 88 30.28 -49.42 14.39
CA GLU A 88 30.70 -49.50 12.95
C GLU A 88 29.87 -50.02 11.74
N GLU A 89 30.12 -49.31 10.61
CA GLU A 89 30.12 -49.64 9.16
C GLU A 89 28.99 -50.46 8.47
N THR A 90 28.41 -49.91 7.37
CA THR A 90 28.75 -50.28 5.97
C THR A 90 27.82 -49.63 4.90
N THR A 91 28.39 -49.22 3.77
CA THR A 91 27.75 -49.02 2.43
C THR A 91 27.53 -50.38 1.72
N PRO A 92 26.74 -50.58 0.61
CA PRO A 92 26.60 -49.66 -0.55
C PRO A 92 25.27 -49.73 -1.38
N SER A 93 25.28 -49.07 -2.56
CA SER A 93 24.51 -49.36 -3.81
C SER A 93 22.97 -49.18 -3.77
N GLU A 94 22.25 -48.81 -4.85
CA GLU A 94 22.61 -48.56 -6.26
C GLU A 94 21.60 -47.59 -6.94
N GLU A 95 21.94 -47.10 -8.13
CA GLU A 95 21.12 -46.67 -9.30
C GLU A 95 19.58 -46.45 -9.21
N THR A 96 18.93 -45.54 -9.97
CA THR A 96 19.25 -45.05 -11.33
C THR A 96 18.71 -43.62 -11.62
N THR A 97 19.14 -43.03 -12.74
CA THR A 97 18.87 -41.67 -13.25
C THR A 97 17.56 -41.48 -14.03
N PRO A 98 17.06 -40.24 -14.16
CA PRO A 98 16.25 -39.77 -15.29
C PRO A 98 17.13 -39.04 -16.36
N PRO A 99 16.63 -38.81 -17.59
CA PRO A 99 17.23 -37.86 -18.52
C PRO A 99 16.35 -36.64 -18.84
N GLU A 100 17.01 -35.54 -19.20
CA GLU A 100 16.43 -34.24 -19.53
C GLU A 100 16.08 -34.05 -21.02
N GLU A 101 15.36 -32.95 -21.24
CA GLU A 101 14.99 -32.27 -22.48
C GLU A 101 16.19 -31.85 -23.37
N THR A 102 15.99 -31.71 -24.69
CA THR A 102 16.84 -30.85 -25.55
C THR A 102 16.13 -30.40 -26.85
N THR A 103 16.62 -29.30 -27.40
CA THR A 103 16.05 -28.39 -28.43
C THR A 103 16.29 -28.77 -29.92
N PRO A 104 15.64 -28.10 -30.91
CA PRO A 104 15.60 -28.47 -32.35
C PRO A 104 16.75 -27.76 -33.16
N PRO A 105 16.89 -27.81 -34.53
CA PRO A 105 15.91 -27.47 -35.61
C PRO A 105 16.02 -28.26 -36.95
N GLU A 106 15.18 -27.95 -37.96
CA GLU A 106 15.55 -27.47 -39.32
C GLU A 106 14.37 -27.48 -40.34
N GLU A 107 14.49 -26.69 -41.42
CA GLU A 107 13.54 -26.54 -42.53
C GLU A 107 13.78 -27.56 -43.66
N THR A 108 12.75 -27.91 -44.46
CA THR A 108 12.75 -27.77 -45.95
C THR A 108 11.44 -28.26 -46.61
N THR A 109 10.92 -27.46 -47.55
CA THR A 109 10.02 -27.86 -48.68
C THR A 109 10.81 -28.64 -49.75
N PRO A 110 10.22 -29.49 -50.63
CA PRO A 110 9.09 -29.16 -51.53
C PRO A 110 8.06 -30.33 -51.65
N GLU A 111 7.14 -30.47 -52.62
CA GLU A 111 6.86 -29.75 -53.88
C GLU A 111 5.35 -29.81 -54.28
N GLU A 112 5.00 -29.36 -55.48
CA GLU A 112 3.64 -29.34 -56.07
C GLU A 112 3.47 -30.45 -57.13
N THR A 113 2.30 -31.10 -57.24
CA THR A 113 1.82 -31.70 -58.51
C THR A 113 0.35 -32.12 -58.44
N THR A 114 -0.42 -31.77 -59.48
CA THR A 114 -1.74 -32.34 -59.82
C THR A 114 -1.61 -33.02 -61.19
N PRO A 115 -2.40 -34.06 -61.52
CA PRO A 115 -3.30 -33.85 -62.66
C PRO A 115 -4.65 -34.61 -62.63
N GLU A 116 -5.63 -33.96 -63.27
CA GLU A 116 -6.68 -34.48 -64.18
C GLU A 116 -7.45 -35.79 -63.89
N GLU A 117 -8.71 -35.59 -63.46
CA GLU A 117 -9.94 -35.93 -64.21
C GLU A 117 -10.05 -37.29 -64.95
N THR A 118 -11.00 -38.12 -64.51
CA THR A 118 -11.88 -38.90 -65.40
C THR A 118 -13.13 -39.39 -64.65
N THR A 119 -14.32 -39.09 -65.16
CA THR A 119 -15.60 -39.64 -64.66
C THR A 119 -15.99 -40.87 -65.48
N PRO A 120 -16.55 -41.93 -64.86
CA PRO A 120 -17.89 -42.33 -65.30
C PRO A 120 -18.85 -42.85 -64.20
N GLU A 121 -20.13 -42.58 -64.43
CA GLU A 121 -21.34 -43.36 -64.09
C GLU A 121 -21.42 -44.13 -62.75
N GLU A 122 -22.08 -43.47 -61.79
CA GLU A 122 -23.30 -43.95 -61.12
C GLU A 122 -23.49 -45.48 -60.91
N THR A 123 -23.11 -45.97 -59.73
CA THR A 123 -23.93 -46.95 -58.98
C THR A 123 -23.86 -46.64 -57.49
N THR A 124 -25.01 -46.62 -56.81
CA THR A 124 -25.14 -46.22 -55.40
C THR A 124 -24.81 -47.37 -54.44
N PRO A 125 -23.96 -47.14 -53.43
CA PRO A 125 -24.07 -47.80 -52.13
C PRO A 125 -24.50 -46.81 -51.05
N GLU A 126 -25.20 -47.28 -50.03
CA GLU A 126 -25.68 -46.45 -48.91
C GLU A 126 -24.50 -45.79 -48.16
N GLU A 127 -24.46 -44.46 -48.17
CA GLU A 127 -23.55 -43.68 -47.35
C GLU A 127 -24.05 -43.69 -45.90
N THR A 128 -23.48 -44.56 -45.05
CA THR A 128 -23.65 -44.47 -43.61
C THR A 128 -23.01 -43.18 -43.12
N THR A 129 -23.84 -42.16 -42.91
CA THR A 129 -23.43 -40.85 -42.38
C THR A 129 -22.70 -41.05 -41.05
N PRO A 130 -21.49 -40.47 -40.86
CA PRO A 130 -20.85 -40.46 -39.55
C PRO A 130 -21.76 -39.76 -38.55
N GLU A 131 -22.04 -40.42 -37.44
CA GLU A 131 -22.95 -39.91 -36.40
C GLU A 131 -22.43 -38.57 -35.88
N GLU A 132 -23.17 -37.49 -36.18
CA GLU A 132 -22.86 -36.14 -35.74
C GLU A 132 -22.90 -36.11 -34.22
N THR A 133 -21.71 -36.12 -33.59
CA THR A 133 -21.59 -36.21 -32.14
C THR A 133 -22.13 -34.92 -31.54
N LYS A 134 -23.37 -34.98 -31.05
CA LYS A 134 -24.01 -33.91 -30.27
C LYS A 134 -22.99 -33.36 -29.26
N PRO A 135 -22.84 -32.03 -29.13
CA PRO A 135 -22.02 -31.47 -28.07
C PRO A 135 -22.57 -31.98 -26.74
N LYS A 136 -21.73 -32.70 -25.98
CA LYS A 136 -22.08 -33.18 -24.63
C LYS A 136 -22.60 -32.01 -23.80
N ASP A 137 -23.66 -32.24 -23.02
CA ASP A 137 -24.17 -31.20 -22.13
C ASP A 137 -23.06 -30.87 -21.13
N PRO A 138 -22.58 -29.61 -21.05
CA PRO A 138 -21.52 -29.23 -20.12
C PRO A 138 -21.91 -29.35 -18.64
N MET A 139 -23.14 -29.79 -18.34
CA MET A 139 -23.60 -30.15 -16.99
C MET A 139 -23.78 -31.66 -16.78
N GLU A 140 -23.48 -32.51 -17.77
CA GLU A 140 -23.72 -33.96 -17.74
C GLU A 140 -22.98 -34.66 -16.58
N HIS A 141 -21.77 -34.19 -16.26
CA HIS A 141 -20.92 -34.72 -15.18
C HIS A 141 -21.26 -34.21 -13.77
N LEU A 142 -22.23 -33.30 -13.63
CA LEU A 142 -22.57 -32.68 -12.34
C LEU A 142 -23.69 -33.43 -11.62
N THR A 143 -23.68 -33.37 -10.28
CA THR A 143 -24.80 -33.87 -9.46
C THR A 143 -26.05 -33.01 -9.65
N GLU A 144 -27.24 -33.53 -9.34
CA GLU A 144 -28.49 -32.77 -9.46
C GLU A 144 -28.51 -31.51 -8.58
N GLU A 145 -27.88 -31.55 -7.40
CA GLU A 145 -27.71 -30.37 -6.54
C GLU A 145 -26.79 -29.31 -7.17
N GLN A 146 -25.67 -29.74 -7.79
CA GLN A 146 -24.79 -28.84 -8.54
C GLN A 146 -25.51 -28.24 -9.77
N LYS A 147 -26.29 -29.04 -10.50
CA LYS A 147 -27.13 -28.58 -11.63
C LYS A 147 -28.16 -27.55 -11.18
N GLU A 148 -28.82 -27.77 -10.04
CA GLU A 148 -29.77 -26.81 -9.47
C GLU A 148 -29.08 -25.51 -9.07
N MET A 149 -27.92 -25.59 -8.40
CA MET A 149 -27.10 -24.43 -8.03
C MET A 149 -26.67 -23.63 -9.26
N VAL A 150 -26.18 -24.26 -10.33
CA VAL A 150 -25.81 -23.57 -11.58
C VAL A 150 -27.03 -22.89 -12.22
N ASN A 151 -28.18 -23.58 -12.29
CA ASN A 151 -29.41 -23.02 -12.83
C ASN A 151 -29.98 -21.85 -12.00
N LYS A 152 -29.73 -21.80 -10.69
CA LYS A 152 -30.06 -20.65 -9.82
C LYS A 152 -29.06 -19.50 -9.97
N ALA A 153 -27.76 -19.77 -9.96
CA ALA A 153 -26.71 -18.77 -9.84
C ALA A 153 -26.32 -18.06 -11.15
N HIS A 154 -26.50 -18.69 -12.32
CA HIS A 154 -26.00 -18.13 -13.58
C HIS A 154 -26.68 -16.79 -13.96
N LYS A 155 -27.96 -16.59 -13.60
CA LYS A 155 -28.68 -15.32 -13.84
C LYS A 155 -28.13 -14.16 -12.99
N PRO A 156 -27.97 -14.30 -11.65
CA PRO A 156 -27.24 -13.35 -10.82
C PRO A 156 -25.82 -13.04 -11.33
N ILE A 157 -25.03 -14.05 -11.68
CA ILE A 157 -23.64 -13.87 -12.14
C ILE A 157 -23.60 -13.07 -13.44
N ARG A 158 -24.49 -13.35 -14.41
CA ARG A 158 -24.59 -12.54 -15.64
C ARG A 158 -24.94 -11.08 -15.35
N LYS A 159 -25.84 -10.83 -14.39
CA LYS A 159 -26.19 -9.45 -13.96
C LYS A 159 -25.02 -8.75 -13.27
N LEU A 160 -24.27 -9.44 -12.42
CA LEU A 160 -23.05 -8.90 -11.82
C LEU A 160 -21.98 -8.57 -12.86
N ALA A 161 -21.84 -9.38 -13.91
CA ALA A 161 -20.91 -9.09 -15.02
C ALA A 161 -21.24 -7.75 -15.69
N HIS A 162 -22.51 -7.53 -16.10
CA HIS A 162 -22.92 -6.24 -16.67
C HIS A 162 -22.73 -5.07 -15.67
N MET A 163 -23.08 -5.25 -14.39
CA MET A 163 -22.79 -4.23 -13.35
C MET A 163 -21.31 -3.84 -13.29
N LEU A 164 -20.40 -4.81 -13.43
CA LEU A 164 -18.95 -4.57 -13.42
C LEU A 164 -18.47 -3.92 -14.73
N GLU A 165 -19.04 -4.30 -15.87
CA GLU A 165 -18.75 -3.67 -17.17
C GLU A 165 -19.14 -2.20 -17.18
N PHE A 166 -20.40 -1.87 -16.85
CA PHE A 166 -20.85 -0.48 -16.76
C PHE A 166 -20.18 0.27 -15.59
N GLY A 167 -19.83 -0.41 -14.51
CA GLY A 167 -18.95 0.10 -13.45
C GLY A 167 -17.59 0.53 -13.98
N SER A 168 -16.94 -0.30 -14.81
CA SER A 168 -15.65 0.01 -15.44
C SER A 168 -15.75 1.18 -16.44
N LEU A 169 -16.84 1.28 -17.20
CA LEU A 169 -17.10 2.41 -18.10
C LEU A 169 -17.22 3.73 -17.32
N ALA A 170 -17.95 3.69 -16.21
CA ALA A 170 -18.14 4.83 -15.31
C ALA A 170 -16.84 5.24 -14.61
N PHE A 171 -16.02 4.26 -14.21
CA PHE A 171 -14.68 4.48 -13.65
C PHE A 171 -13.76 5.20 -14.64
N LEU A 172 -13.61 4.66 -15.85
CA LEU A 172 -12.74 5.22 -16.89
C LEU A 172 -13.20 6.63 -17.31
N SER A 173 -14.50 6.82 -17.48
CA SER A 173 -15.09 8.13 -17.81
C SER A 173 -14.85 9.17 -16.70
N LEU A 174 -14.99 8.79 -15.43
CA LEU A 174 -14.72 9.70 -14.32
C LEU A 174 -13.23 10.02 -14.21
N LEU A 175 -12.33 9.04 -14.40
CA LEU A 175 -10.88 9.29 -14.47
C LEU A 175 -10.51 10.26 -15.60
N LEU A 176 -11.10 10.09 -16.79
CA LEU A 176 -10.90 10.98 -17.93
C LEU A 176 -11.34 12.41 -17.59
N LEU A 177 -12.55 12.57 -17.05
CA LEU A 177 -13.10 13.87 -16.63
C LEU A 177 -12.31 14.50 -15.46
N LEU A 178 -11.67 13.71 -14.60
CA LEU A 178 -10.78 14.20 -13.54
C LEU A 178 -9.53 14.91 -14.08
N THR A 179 -9.12 14.66 -15.34
CA THR A 179 -7.93 15.30 -15.95
C THR A 179 -8.12 16.77 -16.36
N TRP A 180 -9.34 17.33 -16.37
CA TRP A 180 -9.61 18.75 -16.66
C TRP A 180 -9.75 19.60 -15.37
N PRO A 181 -9.81 20.94 -15.45
CA PRO A 181 -10.32 21.79 -14.35
C PRO A 181 -11.87 21.78 -14.30
N GLY A 182 -12.46 22.22 -13.18
CA GLY A 182 -13.93 22.26 -12.98
C GLY A 182 -14.41 21.62 -11.67
N LYS A 183 -15.68 21.85 -11.29
CA LYS A 183 -16.26 21.35 -10.03
C LYS A 183 -16.42 19.82 -10.04
N LEU A 184 -16.12 19.16 -8.92
CA LEU A 184 -16.10 17.69 -8.81
C LEU A 184 -17.48 17.06 -9.05
N LEU A 185 -18.54 17.64 -8.48
CA LEU A 185 -19.92 17.14 -8.59
C LEU A 185 -20.40 17.06 -10.05
N TRP A 186 -20.08 18.07 -10.87
CA TRP A 186 -20.46 18.08 -12.30
C TRP A 186 -19.78 16.98 -13.11
N ARG A 187 -18.53 16.61 -12.78
CA ARG A 187 -17.81 15.52 -13.46
C ARG A 187 -18.37 14.15 -13.08
N TYR A 188 -18.68 13.98 -11.79
CA TYR A 188 -19.35 12.79 -11.28
C TYR A 188 -20.72 12.60 -11.96
N ALA A 189 -21.54 13.66 -12.00
CA ALA A 189 -22.84 13.65 -12.69
C ALA A 189 -22.71 13.40 -14.19
N ALA A 190 -21.74 14.01 -14.87
CA ALA A 190 -21.49 13.78 -16.30
C ALA A 190 -21.05 12.33 -16.61
N SER A 191 -20.22 11.74 -15.75
CA SER A 191 -19.81 10.34 -15.87
C SER A 191 -21.01 9.39 -15.72
N LEU A 192 -21.84 9.59 -14.69
CA LEU A 192 -23.05 8.81 -14.48
C LEU A 192 -24.06 9.00 -15.61
N GLY A 193 -24.26 10.23 -16.10
CA GLY A 193 -25.16 10.52 -17.22
C GLY A 193 -24.71 9.85 -18.52
N PHE A 194 -23.40 9.85 -18.79
CA PHE A 194 -22.83 9.14 -19.94
C PHE A 194 -23.04 7.62 -19.84
N THR A 195 -22.74 7.01 -18.68
CA THR A 195 -22.94 5.56 -18.50
C THR A 195 -24.42 5.17 -18.51
N LEU A 196 -25.31 5.97 -17.93
CA LEU A 196 -26.76 5.75 -17.99
C LEU A 196 -27.28 5.82 -19.43
N PHE A 197 -26.82 6.81 -20.22
CA PHE A 197 -27.14 6.91 -21.63
C PHE A 197 -26.67 5.66 -22.39
N TYR A 198 -25.44 5.20 -22.14
CA TYR A 198 -24.91 4.03 -22.82
C TYR A 198 -25.63 2.74 -22.44
N ALA A 199 -25.98 2.54 -21.17
CA ALA A 199 -26.79 1.40 -20.71
C ALA A 199 -28.19 1.40 -21.34
N ALA A 200 -28.81 2.57 -21.49
CA ALA A 200 -30.08 2.69 -22.21
C ALA A 200 -29.94 2.35 -23.70
N THR A 201 -28.85 2.75 -24.37
CA THR A 201 -28.61 2.36 -25.78
C THR A 201 -28.28 0.88 -25.93
N ASP A 202 -27.62 0.27 -24.96
CA ASP A 202 -27.32 -1.16 -24.97
C ASP A 202 -28.58 -2.00 -24.83
N GLU A 203 -29.45 -1.67 -23.89
CA GLU A 203 -30.73 -2.38 -23.71
C GLU A 203 -31.67 -2.22 -24.93
N LEU A 204 -31.61 -1.06 -25.60
CA LEU A 204 -32.28 -0.87 -26.89
C LEU A 204 -31.66 -1.74 -28.00
N HIS A 205 -30.34 -1.95 -27.99
CA HIS A 205 -29.66 -2.85 -28.93
C HIS A 205 -30.02 -4.33 -28.68
N GLN A 206 -30.17 -4.72 -27.40
CA GLN A 206 -30.58 -6.08 -27.02
C GLN A 206 -31.98 -6.47 -27.56
N LEU A 207 -32.87 -5.52 -27.88
CA LEU A 207 -34.15 -5.81 -28.56
C LEU A 207 -33.98 -6.44 -29.95
N PHE A 208 -32.87 -6.17 -30.64
CA PHE A 208 -32.58 -6.75 -31.95
C PHE A 208 -31.92 -8.14 -31.86
N SER A 209 -31.60 -8.61 -30.65
CA SER A 209 -30.97 -9.91 -30.41
C SER A 209 -31.99 -11.00 -30.07
N GLN A 210 -31.97 -12.11 -30.83
CA GLN A 210 -32.89 -13.23 -30.62
C GLN A 210 -32.82 -13.79 -29.19
N GLY A 211 -33.98 -13.93 -28.55
CA GLY A 211 -34.12 -14.48 -27.20
C GLY A 211 -33.77 -13.51 -26.07
N ARG A 212 -33.61 -12.21 -26.35
CA ARG A 212 -33.55 -11.13 -25.35
C ARG A 212 -34.79 -10.23 -25.45
N GLY A 213 -34.97 -9.33 -24.49
CA GLY A 213 -36.04 -8.34 -24.52
C GLY A 213 -35.82 -7.27 -23.45
N ALA A 214 -35.98 -6.01 -23.83
CA ALA A 214 -35.63 -4.86 -22.98
C ALA A 214 -36.46 -4.78 -21.69
N ARG A 215 -35.80 -4.41 -20.60
CA ARG A 215 -36.37 -4.18 -19.28
C ARG A 215 -35.67 -2.99 -18.63
N LEU A 216 -36.46 -2.03 -18.17
CA LEU A 216 -35.96 -0.91 -17.35
C LEU A 216 -35.22 -1.37 -16.08
N SER A 217 -35.52 -2.59 -15.59
CA SER A 217 -34.81 -3.19 -14.46
C SER A 217 -33.35 -3.51 -14.75
N ASP A 218 -33.01 -3.83 -16.00
CA ASP A 218 -31.66 -4.27 -16.35
C ASP A 218 -30.77 -3.04 -16.59
N VAL A 219 -31.26 -2.00 -17.27
CA VAL A 219 -30.66 -0.65 -17.27
C VAL A 219 -30.43 -0.10 -15.85
N ALA A 220 -31.39 -0.32 -14.94
CA ALA A 220 -31.27 0.14 -13.55
C ALA A 220 -30.18 -0.62 -12.76
N ILE A 221 -29.96 -1.89 -13.05
CA ILE A 221 -28.91 -2.72 -12.45
C ILE A 221 -27.53 -2.25 -12.93
N ASP A 222 -27.38 -2.06 -14.23
CA ASP A 222 -26.15 -1.59 -14.86
C ASP A 222 -25.77 -0.18 -14.36
N PHE A 223 -26.77 0.70 -14.25
CA PHE A 223 -26.60 2.00 -13.64
C PHE A 223 -26.26 1.92 -12.14
N ALA A 224 -26.76 0.91 -11.41
CA ALA A 224 -26.35 0.70 -10.01
C ALA A 224 -24.86 0.34 -9.90
N GLY A 225 -24.35 -0.50 -10.81
CA GLY A 225 -22.91 -0.81 -10.92
C GLY A 225 -22.06 0.43 -11.19
N ALA A 226 -22.50 1.28 -12.13
CA ALA A 226 -21.92 2.59 -12.40
C ALA A 226 -21.93 3.52 -11.16
N PHE A 227 -23.08 3.61 -10.49
CA PHE A 227 -23.27 4.45 -9.30
C PHE A 227 -22.38 4.04 -8.13
N ILE A 228 -22.33 2.74 -7.80
CA ILE A 228 -21.46 2.19 -6.75
C ILE A 228 -20.00 2.52 -7.06
N THR A 229 -19.55 2.27 -8.30
CA THR A 229 -18.15 2.45 -8.71
C THR A 229 -17.74 3.93 -8.69
N CYS A 230 -18.54 4.82 -9.26
CA CYS A 230 -18.27 6.27 -9.20
C CYS A 230 -18.29 6.79 -7.76
N THR A 231 -19.18 6.28 -6.89
CA THR A 231 -19.28 6.72 -5.49
C THR A 231 -18.07 6.27 -4.67
N LEU A 232 -17.59 5.05 -4.88
CA LEU A 232 -16.35 4.56 -4.27
C LEU A 232 -15.13 5.38 -4.72
N LEU A 233 -14.99 5.63 -6.03
CA LEU A 233 -13.90 6.48 -6.54
C LEU A 233 -14.00 7.92 -6.02
N LEU A 234 -15.21 8.48 -5.91
CA LEU A 234 -15.44 9.79 -5.31
C LEU A 234 -15.00 9.82 -3.84
N ALA A 235 -15.37 8.81 -3.05
CA ALA A 235 -14.98 8.68 -1.65
C ALA A 235 -13.45 8.59 -1.50
N ILE A 236 -12.77 7.79 -2.35
CA ILE A 236 -11.30 7.70 -2.39
C ILE A 236 -10.68 9.07 -2.72
N VAL A 237 -11.17 9.76 -3.74
CA VAL A 237 -10.65 11.10 -4.13
C VAL A 237 -10.87 12.14 -3.03
N VAL A 238 -12.00 12.09 -2.32
CA VAL A 238 -12.27 12.95 -1.16
C VAL A 238 -11.36 12.59 0.02
N ALA A 239 -11.16 11.31 0.33
CA ALA A 239 -10.29 10.85 1.41
C ALA A 239 -8.81 11.22 1.16
N ILE A 240 -8.31 11.09 -0.08
CA ILE A 240 -6.97 11.55 -0.47
C ILE A 240 -6.86 13.08 -0.32
N ARG A 241 -7.85 13.86 -0.79
CA ARG A 241 -7.84 15.33 -0.60
C ARG A 241 -7.86 15.73 0.87
N HIS A 242 -8.68 15.07 1.69
CA HIS A 242 -8.71 15.29 3.12
C HIS A 242 -7.36 14.96 3.77
N SER A 243 -6.66 13.92 3.30
CA SER A 243 -5.35 13.50 3.82
C SER A 243 -4.20 14.44 3.40
N LYS A 244 -4.43 15.38 2.48
CA LYS A 244 -3.48 16.47 2.16
C LYS A 244 -3.63 17.70 3.08
N ARG A 245 -4.72 17.78 3.85
CA ARG A 245 -4.91 18.85 4.85
C ARG A 245 -3.82 18.76 5.92
N LEU A 246 -3.29 19.91 6.31
CA LEU A 246 -2.49 20.07 7.51
C LEU A 246 -3.42 20.19 8.73
N VAL A 247 -3.17 19.39 9.75
CA VAL A 247 -3.79 19.49 11.08
C VAL A 247 -2.73 19.83 12.12
N THR A 248 -3.13 20.58 13.14
CA THR A 248 -2.34 20.77 14.35
C THR A 248 -2.83 19.74 15.38
N THR A 249 -1.89 19.04 16.03
CA THR A 249 -2.20 18.08 17.10
C THR A 249 -1.47 18.50 18.37
N HIS A 250 -2.20 18.58 19.47
CA HIS A 250 -1.66 18.99 20.77
C HIS A 250 -1.50 17.79 21.71
N TYR A 251 -0.34 17.69 22.36
CA TYR A 251 -0.08 16.72 23.43
C TYR A 251 0.32 17.45 24.71
N GLU A 252 -0.26 17.07 25.84
CA GLU A 252 0.10 17.61 27.16
C GLU A 252 0.94 16.57 27.91
N LEU A 253 2.15 16.94 28.34
CA LEU A 253 3.09 16.05 29.02
C LEU A 253 3.49 16.63 30.38
N PRO A 254 3.07 16.05 31.52
CA PRO A 254 3.47 16.48 32.86
C PRO A 254 4.87 15.93 33.20
N ILE A 255 5.89 16.43 32.51
CA ILE A 255 7.26 15.89 32.58
C ILE A 255 8.29 16.85 33.18
N LEU A 256 8.02 18.17 33.20
CA LEU A 256 8.97 19.17 33.69
C LEU A 256 9.05 19.22 35.23
N PRO A 257 10.15 19.75 35.79
CA PRO A 257 10.20 20.22 37.17
C PRO A 257 9.20 21.35 37.46
N ASP A 258 8.93 21.58 38.74
CA ASP A 258 7.96 22.57 39.18
C ASP A 258 8.23 24.00 38.71
N GLY A 259 7.15 24.74 38.49
CA GLY A 259 7.18 26.14 38.06
C GLY A 259 7.63 26.38 36.61
N LYS A 260 8.10 25.36 35.88
CA LYS A 260 8.45 25.46 34.45
C LYS A 260 7.33 24.96 33.55
N SER A 261 7.06 25.69 32.47
CA SER A 261 6.21 25.26 31.36
C SER A 261 6.95 25.53 30.06
N LEU A 262 6.75 24.67 29.05
CA LEU A 262 7.43 24.78 27.76
C LEU A 262 6.48 24.33 26.64
N ARG A 263 6.28 25.17 25.63
CA ARG A 263 5.58 24.84 24.40
C ARG A 263 6.56 24.57 23.27
N ILE A 264 6.61 23.31 22.84
CA ILE A 264 7.46 22.86 21.75
C ILE A 264 6.63 22.74 20.46
N GLY A 265 7.08 23.40 19.39
CA GLY A 265 6.63 23.12 18.03
C GLY A 265 7.48 22.02 17.40
N LEU A 266 6.90 20.86 17.13
CA LEU A 266 7.57 19.72 16.49
C LEU A 266 7.14 19.60 15.02
N VAL A 267 8.13 19.65 14.13
CA VAL A 267 7.98 19.40 12.68
C VAL A 267 9.00 18.37 12.22
N THR A 268 8.63 17.53 11.26
CA THR A 268 9.47 16.49 10.66
C THR A 268 8.83 16.02 9.35
N ASP A 269 9.57 15.28 8.53
CA ASP A 269 9.12 14.73 7.24
C ASP A 269 8.54 15.81 6.29
N LEU A 270 9.17 16.97 6.18
CA LEU A 270 8.75 18.01 5.22
C LEU A 270 9.22 17.68 3.79
N HIS A 271 10.42 17.11 3.61
CA HIS A 271 11.06 16.79 2.33
C HIS A 271 10.95 17.94 1.31
N ALA A 272 11.31 19.15 1.76
CA ALA A 272 11.18 20.43 1.05
C ALA A 272 9.84 20.66 0.32
N CYS A 273 8.76 20.02 0.76
CA CYS A 273 7.42 20.35 0.31
C CYS A 273 7.12 21.83 0.63
N PRO A 274 6.29 22.52 -0.18
CA PRO A 274 5.84 23.86 0.15
C PRO A 274 5.18 23.90 1.54
N HIS A 275 5.68 24.82 2.37
CA HIS A 275 5.30 24.98 3.79
C HIS A 275 4.27 26.12 4.00
N GLU A 276 3.64 26.60 2.94
CA GLU A 276 2.51 27.54 2.98
C GLU A 276 1.39 26.99 3.90
N GLY A 277 0.98 27.79 4.88
CA GLY A 277 0.00 27.40 5.91
C GLY A 277 0.58 26.60 7.09
N LEU A 278 1.84 26.15 7.03
CA LEU A 278 2.52 25.47 8.14
C LEU A 278 3.18 26.48 9.07
N THR A 279 3.96 27.42 8.54
CA THR A 279 4.70 28.40 9.36
C THR A 279 3.76 29.44 9.98
N GLU A 280 2.63 29.76 9.36
CA GLU A 280 1.58 30.59 9.96
C GLU A 280 0.86 29.87 11.10
N ARG A 281 0.63 28.55 11.00
CA ARG A 281 0.09 27.74 12.10
C ARG A 281 1.10 27.66 13.25
N LEU A 282 2.34 27.33 12.95
CA LEU A 282 3.42 27.25 13.94
C LEU A 282 3.56 28.58 14.69
N ARG A 283 3.56 29.72 13.97
CA ARG A 283 3.58 31.06 14.56
C ARG A 283 2.35 31.36 15.42
N ALA A 284 1.15 30.95 14.99
CA ALA A 284 -0.08 31.15 15.75
C ALA A 284 -0.11 30.38 17.08
N GLU A 285 0.54 29.22 17.16
CA GLU A 285 0.67 28.42 18.39
C GLU A 285 1.67 29.03 19.38
N SER A 286 2.51 29.98 18.95
CA SER A 286 3.51 30.68 19.78
C SER A 286 4.41 29.73 20.60
N PRO A 287 5.20 28.86 19.95
CA PRO A 287 6.12 27.96 20.64
C PRO A 287 7.31 28.73 21.25
N ASP A 288 7.79 28.26 22.40
CA ASP A 288 9.03 28.75 23.02
C ASP A 288 10.27 28.14 22.35
N LEU A 289 10.10 26.94 21.76
CA LEU A 289 11.15 26.11 21.17
C LEU A 289 10.59 25.38 19.93
N ILE A 290 11.35 25.34 18.83
CA ILE A 290 11.02 24.53 17.66
C ILE A 290 12.03 23.39 17.51
N LEU A 291 11.53 22.16 17.37
CA LEU A 291 12.33 20.96 17.12
C LEU A 291 12.02 20.39 15.74
N LEU A 292 13.06 20.21 14.94
CA LEU A 292 13.01 19.62 13.61
C LEU A 292 13.63 18.22 13.65
N ALA A 293 12.78 17.18 13.70
CA ALA A 293 13.20 15.80 13.96
C ALA A 293 13.48 14.99 12.66
N GLY A 294 14.24 15.57 11.74
CA GLY A 294 14.67 14.91 10.49
C GLY A 294 13.71 14.98 9.31
N ASP A 295 14.26 14.69 8.13
CA ASP A 295 13.61 14.69 6.81
C ASP A 295 12.87 16.02 6.48
N VAL A 296 13.51 17.14 6.81
CA VAL A 296 13.09 18.49 6.39
C VAL A 296 13.50 18.76 4.92
N MET A 297 14.63 18.20 4.49
CA MET A 297 15.24 18.38 3.16
C MET A 297 15.60 17.05 2.51
N GLU A 298 15.84 17.06 1.20
CA GLU A 298 16.50 15.97 0.46
C GLU A 298 18.01 16.26 0.26
N ASP A 299 18.86 15.22 0.16
CA ASP A 299 20.31 15.32 -0.12
C ASP A 299 20.64 16.32 -1.26
N ALA A 300 19.87 16.27 -2.35
CA ALA A 300 20.03 17.16 -3.51
C ALA A 300 19.82 18.66 -3.22
N GLU A 301 19.17 19.00 -2.12
CA GLU A 301 18.78 20.36 -1.73
C GLU A 301 19.69 20.96 -0.66
N LEU A 302 20.47 20.14 0.05
CA LEU A 302 21.39 20.57 1.11
C LEU A 302 22.44 21.58 0.63
N LEU A 303 22.77 21.57 -0.67
CA LEU A 303 23.68 22.53 -1.28
C LEU A 303 22.98 23.76 -1.89
N ASP A 304 21.65 23.72 -2.07
CA ASP A 304 20.84 24.78 -2.69
C ASP A 304 20.10 25.62 -1.62
N GLU A 305 20.71 26.74 -1.24
CA GLU A 305 20.18 27.72 -0.27
C GLU A 305 18.90 28.42 -0.74
N SER A 306 18.51 28.26 -2.01
CA SER A 306 17.25 28.76 -2.59
C SER A 306 16.11 27.73 -2.53
N SER A 307 16.38 26.52 -2.06
CA SER A 307 15.37 25.47 -1.90
C SER A 307 14.31 25.81 -0.83
N SER A 308 13.14 25.16 -0.93
CA SER A 308 12.03 25.33 0.02
C SER A 308 12.42 24.92 1.45
N GLY A 309 13.37 24.00 1.61
CA GLY A 309 13.91 23.60 2.91
C GLY A 309 14.65 24.74 3.60
N TYR A 310 15.61 25.39 2.94
CA TYR A 310 16.32 26.54 3.50
C TYR A 310 15.40 27.75 3.76
N ALA A 311 14.35 27.94 2.95
CA ALA A 311 13.30 28.93 3.25
C ALA A 311 12.54 28.57 4.53
N PHE A 312 12.14 27.30 4.70
CA PHE A 312 11.45 26.83 5.90
C PHE A 312 12.31 26.93 7.18
N LEU A 313 13.62 26.66 7.09
CA LEU A 313 14.55 26.81 8.21
C LEU A 313 14.61 28.27 8.70
N ARG A 314 14.73 29.24 7.78
CA ARG A 314 14.71 30.68 8.10
C ARG A 314 13.37 31.08 8.75
N ASP A 315 12.25 30.66 8.14
CA ASP A 315 10.90 30.89 8.67
C ASP A 315 10.71 30.36 10.11
N CYS A 316 11.35 29.23 10.47
CA CYS A 316 11.30 28.67 11.82
C CYS A 316 12.16 29.47 12.81
N ALA A 317 13.39 29.83 12.42
CA ALA A 317 14.28 30.65 13.25
C ALA A 317 13.68 32.04 13.55
N ASP A 318 12.92 32.61 12.60
CA ASP A 318 12.14 33.85 12.78
C ASP A 318 10.94 33.71 13.73
N ILE A 319 10.51 32.49 14.09
CA ILE A 319 9.42 32.23 15.03
C ILE A 319 9.95 31.99 16.45
N ALA A 320 10.92 31.10 16.61
CA ALA A 320 11.48 30.71 17.91
C ALA A 320 12.87 30.04 17.76
N PRO A 321 13.65 29.92 18.85
CA PRO A 321 14.86 29.10 18.88
C PRO A 321 14.60 27.72 18.27
N THR A 322 15.33 27.40 17.20
CA THR A 322 15.07 26.22 16.38
C THR A 322 16.28 25.28 16.38
N TYR A 323 16.04 24.02 16.72
CA TYR A 323 17.03 22.95 16.74
C TYR A 323 16.64 21.84 15.79
N TYR A 324 17.61 21.32 15.03
CA TYR A 324 17.38 20.41 13.92
C TYR A 324 18.34 19.22 14.01
N SER A 325 17.83 18.00 13.81
CA SER A 325 18.62 16.80 13.60
C SER A 325 18.29 16.21 12.23
N PHE A 326 19.27 15.64 11.53
CA PHE A 326 19.08 15.03 10.21
C PHE A 326 18.34 13.69 10.29
N GLY A 327 17.45 13.47 9.32
CA GLY A 327 16.80 12.19 9.07
C GLY A 327 17.63 11.35 8.11
N ASN A 328 16.98 10.46 7.37
CA ASN A 328 17.65 9.57 6.40
C ASN A 328 17.63 10.11 4.96
N HIS A 329 16.98 11.25 4.71
CA HIS A 329 17.03 11.95 3.43
C HIS A 329 18.15 12.99 3.38
N GLU A 330 18.58 13.55 4.51
CA GLU A 330 19.71 14.49 4.59
C GLU A 330 21.10 13.80 4.70
N THR A 331 21.31 12.68 4.01
CA THR A 331 22.62 12.04 3.96
C THR A 331 23.52 12.75 2.94
N VAL A 332 24.46 13.57 3.39
CA VAL A 332 25.32 14.34 2.48
C VAL A 332 26.18 13.41 1.64
N GLY A 333 25.86 13.36 0.36
CA GLY A 333 26.58 12.57 -0.61
C GLY A 333 26.19 11.10 -0.55
N SER A 334 25.70 10.64 -1.71
CA SER A 334 26.15 9.36 -2.25
C SER A 334 27.68 9.37 -2.40
N CYS A 335 28.41 9.17 -1.28
CA CYS A 335 29.83 8.83 -1.29
C CYS A 335 30.03 7.73 -2.33
N LYS A 336 31.02 7.87 -3.23
CA LYS A 336 31.06 7.22 -4.55
C LYS A 336 31.04 5.67 -4.56
N ASN A 337 31.08 5.03 -3.40
CA ASN A 337 30.97 3.58 -3.19
C ASN A 337 29.59 3.15 -2.65
N GLY A 338 28.65 4.09 -2.48
CA GLY A 338 27.24 3.84 -2.18
C GLY A 338 26.92 3.50 -0.73
N THR A 339 27.79 3.80 0.24
CA THR A 339 27.46 3.67 1.67
C THR A 339 26.76 4.94 2.16
N ARG A 340 25.48 4.84 2.53
CA ARG A 340 24.79 5.90 3.29
C ARG A 340 25.30 5.86 4.73
N CYS A 341 26.36 6.60 5.03
CA CYS A 341 26.85 6.82 6.39
C CYS A 341 27.18 8.29 6.55
N ALA A 342 26.23 9.07 7.07
CA ALA A 342 26.49 10.44 7.52
C ALA A 342 27.04 10.39 8.96
N THR A 343 28.31 10.00 9.14
CA THR A 343 28.97 10.19 10.44
C THR A 343 29.22 11.67 10.70
N ASP A 344 29.63 12.39 9.65
CA ASP A 344 30.00 13.81 9.69
C ASP A 344 29.19 14.61 8.67
N VAL A 345 28.68 15.78 9.08
CA VAL A 345 28.06 16.75 8.18
C VAL A 345 29.16 17.69 7.65
N PRO A 346 29.37 17.79 6.31
CA PRO A 346 30.35 18.70 5.74
C PRO A 346 30.17 20.15 6.18
N LYS A 347 31.33 20.80 6.36
CA LYS A 347 31.45 22.12 6.99
C LYS A 347 30.64 23.21 6.28
N ASP A 348 30.58 23.16 4.95
CA ASP A 348 29.83 24.11 4.13
C ASP A 348 28.31 23.98 4.33
N ILE A 349 27.78 22.76 4.45
CA ILE A 349 26.35 22.53 4.74
C ILE A 349 26.02 22.95 6.17
N ARG A 350 26.88 22.63 7.14
CA ARG A 350 26.72 23.10 8.53
C ARG A 350 26.74 24.64 8.61
N GLU A 351 27.63 25.30 7.86
CA GLU A 351 27.70 26.76 7.77
C GLU A 351 26.45 27.37 7.12
N LYS A 352 25.96 26.80 6.01
CA LYS A 352 24.72 27.25 5.35
C LYS A 352 23.50 27.10 6.26
N ILE A 353 23.37 25.98 6.98
CA ILE A 353 22.27 25.79 7.93
C ILE A 353 22.39 26.79 9.08
N ALA A 354 23.59 27.01 9.64
CA ALA A 354 23.79 28.02 10.68
C ALA A 354 23.44 29.44 10.23
N GLN A 355 23.66 29.78 8.95
CA GLN A 355 23.24 31.07 8.35
C GLN A 355 21.71 31.27 8.29
N THR A 356 20.91 30.21 8.49
CA THR A 356 19.45 30.34 8.64
C THR A 356 19.00 30.74 10.05
N GLY A 357 19.91 30.72 11.04
CA GLY A 357 19.58 30.88 12.46
C GLY A 357 19.23 29.56 13.18
N VAL A 358 19.10 28.45 12.45
CA VAL A 358 18.85 27.11 13.02
C VAL A 358 20.13 26.49 13.55
N THR A 359 20.05 25.88 14.75
CA THR A 359 21.15 25.07 15.30
C THR A 359 21.01 23.61 14.84
N LEU A 360 21.94 23.15 14.01
CA LEU A 360 22.07 21.74 13.64
C LEU A 360 22.74 20.94 14.77
N LEU A 361 22.13 19.81 15.13
CA LEU A 361 22.61 18.82 16.08
C LEU A 361 22.71 17.46 15.38
N HIS A 362 23.93 16.98 15.14
CA HIS A 362 24.18 15.71 14.45
C HIS A 362 25.07 14.80 15.30
N ASN A 363 24.44 13.90 16.06
CA ASN A 363 25.07 13.09 17.12
C ASN A 363 25.79 13.94 18.19
N GLU A 364 25.28 15.14 18.46
CA GLU A 364 25.84 16.11 19.39
C GLU A 364 24.71 16.77 20.22
N SER A 365 25.09 17.38 21.34
CA SER A 365 24.14 18.02 22.26
C SER A 365 24.54 19.45 22.62
N THR A 366 23.55 20.24 23.02
CA THR A 366 23.72 21.64 23.45
C THR A 366 22.75 21.96 24.59
N LEU A 367 22.98 23.08 25.29
CA LEU A 367 22.16 23.52 26.42
C LEU A 367 21.30 24.73 26.01
N TRP A 368 20.02 24.67 26.31
CA TRP A 368 19.04 25.74 26.08
C TRP A 368 18.14 25.88 27.31
N ASP A 369 18.14 27.04 27.99
CA ASP A 369 17.42 27.29 29.27
C ASP A 369 17.56 26.20 30.36
N GLY A 370 18.75 25.59 30.46
CA GLY A 370 19.00 24.49 31.40
C GLY A 370 18.36 23.16 31.00
N ILE A 371 17.92 23.02 29.75
CA ILE A 371 17.49 21.78 29.10
C ILE A 371 18.60 21.35 28.13
N ARG A 372 19.02 20.08 28.20
CA ARG A 372 19.96 19.49 27.26
C ARG A 372 19.20 18.96 26.04
N LEU A 373 19.47 19.52 24.88
CA LEU A 373 18.94 19.11 23.59
C LEU A 373 19.98 18.27 22.86
N CYS A 374 19.62 17.11 22.33
CA CYS A 374 20.52 16.26 21.52
C CYS A 374 19.85 15.84 20.23
N GLY A 375 20.59 15.92 19.12
CA GLY A 375 20.18 15.35 17.84
C GLY A 375 20.84 14.01 17.61
N LEU A 376 20.05 12.93 17.60
CA LEU A 376 20.49 11.59 17.22
C LEU A 376 20.19 11.39 15.75
N ALA A 377 21.24 11.39 14.93
CA ALA A 377 21.13 11.32 13.48
C ALA A 377 20.64 9.93 13.02
N SER A 378 20.11 9.86 11.79
CA SER A 378 19.79 8.59 11.16
C SER A 378 21.02 7.67 11.08
N GLY A 379 20.88 6.47 11.62
CA GLY A 379 21.83 5.37 11.46
C GLY A 379 21.48 4.44 10.30
N LEU A 380 20.63 4.87 9.36
CA LEU A 380 20.16 4.05 8.25
C LEU A 380 21.21 3.98 7.12
N THR A 381 21.86 2.82 7.04
CA THR A 381 22.82 2.48 5.99
C THR A 381 22.19 1.57 4.93
N LYS A 382 22.99 0.97 4.05
CA LYS A 382 22.52 -0.09 3.13
C LYS A 382 22.31 -1.45 3.81
N THR A 383 22.99 -1.70 4.92
CA THR A 383 23.10 -3.04 5.55
C THR A 383 22.52 -3.08 6.95
N GLU A 384 22.47 -1.94 7.63
CA GLU A 384 22.08 -1.80 9.04
C GLU A 384 21.25 -0.53 9.25
N ASN A 385 20.43 -0.52 10.31
CA ASN A 385 19.67 0.63 10.78
C ASN A 385 19.90 0.78 12.30
N ARG A 386 21.02 1.40 12.69
CA ARG A 386 21.50 1.42 14.09
C ARG A 386 22.00 2.82 14.49
N PRO A 387 21.49 3.44 15.57
CA PRO A 387 21.90 4.77 15.99
C PRO A 387 23.36 4.83 16.47
N ASN A 388 23.89 6.05 16.60
CA ASN A 388 25.13 6.28 17.32
C ASN A 388 24.92 6.07 18.83
N GLU A 389 25.14 4.83 19.29
CA GLU A 389 24.99 4.44 20.70
C GLU A 389 25.96 5.15 21.64
N ALA A 390 27.13 5.58 21.18
CA ALA A 390 28.07 6.34 22.00
C ALA A 390 27.49 7.72 22.34
N ALA A 391 27.00 8.45 21.34
CA ALA A 391 26.36 9.75 21.52
C ALA A 391 25.05 9.65 22.32
N LEU A 392 24.24 8.59 22.08
CA LEU A 392 23.03 8.33 22.87
C LEU A 392 23.36 8.03 24.34
N SER A 393 24.39 7.22 24.59
CA SER A 393 24.84 6.89 25.95
C SER A 393 25.37 8.12 26.67
N GLU A 394 26.27 8.89 26.05
CA GLU A 394 26.80 10.14 26.62
C GLU A 394 25.66 11.10 27.00
N PHE A 395 24.72 11.33 26.09
CA PHE A 395 23.56 12.19 26.34
C PHE A 395 22.63 11.65 27.45
N ALA A 396 22.42 10.34 27.54
CA ALA A 396 21.60 9.73 28.59
C ALA A 396 22.19 9.89 30.00
N HIS A 397 23.50 10.16 30.12
CA HIS A 397 24.17 10.43 31.40
C HIS A 397 24.28 11.93 31.75
N ALA A 398 23.82 12.85 30.89
CA ALA A 398 23.79 14.27 31.21
C ALA A 398 22.84 14.58 32.37
N GLU A 399 23.23 15.45 33.30
CA GLU A 399 22.46 15.72 34.53
C GLU A 399 21.22 16.61 34.30
N GLU A 400 21.23 17.47 33.27
CA GLU A 400 20.10 18.37 32.98
C GLU A 400 18.89 17.63 32.40
N PHE A 401 17.74 18.30 32.28
CA PHE A 401 16.55 17.71 31.65
C PHE A 401 16.83 17.39 30.17
N ARG A 402 16.58 16.15 29.72
CA ARG A 402 17.02 15.65 28.40
C ARG A 402 15.87 15.59 27.39
N ILE A 403 16.01 16.33 26.27
CA ILE A 403 15.15 16.18 25.08
C ILE A 403 15.97 15.66 23.89
N LEU A 404 15.57 14.51 23.35
CA LEU A 404 16.18 13.84 22.21
C LEU A 404 15.38 14.06 20.93
N LEU A 405 16.01 14.64 19.91
CA LEU A 405 15.50 14.63 18.54
C LEU A 405 16.02 13.36 17.86
N CYS A 406 15.16 12.38 17.62
CA CYS A 406 15.53 11.11 17.01
C CYS A 406 14.57 10.78 15.88
N HIS A 407 15.03 10.84 14.63
CA HIS A 407 14.14 10.69 13.48
C HIS A 407 13.38 9.34 13.49
N HIS A 408 14.07 8.25 13.82
CA HIS A 408 13.58 6.87 13.75
C HIS A 408 12.83 6.43 15.03
N PRO A 409 11.49 6.32 15.02
CA PRO A 409 10.73 5.87 16.20
C PRO A 409 10.95 4.39 16.52
N GLU A 410 11.43 3.57 15.58
CA GLU A 410 11.81 2.17 15.82
C GLU A 410 13.05 2.01 16.70
N TYR A 411 13.88 3.05 16.85
CA TYR A 411 14.99 3.04 17.82
C TYR A 411 14.49 3.12 19.28
N TYR A 412 13.24 3.52 19.49
CA TYR A 412 12.73 3.79 20.83
C TYR A 412 12.78 2.55 21.73
N GLU A 413 12.17 1.43 21.32
CA GLU A 413 12.14 0.19 22.13
C GLU A 413 13.54 -0.42 22.40
N PRO A 414 14.42 -0.65 21.41
CA PRO A 414 15.70 -1.32 21.63
C PRO A 414 16.77 -0.45 22.31
N TYR A 415 16.80 0.86 22.06
CA TYR A 415 17.93 1.72 22.47
C TYR A 415 17.55 2.79 23.49
N ILE A 416 16.41 3.45 23.31
CA ILE A 416 16.06 4.65 24.09
C ILE A 416 15.20 4.30 25.32
N ARG A 417 14.40 3.22 25.25
CA ARG A 417 13.42 2.88 26.29
C ARG A 417 14.04 2.54 27.64
N GLN A 418 15.28 2.08 27.68
CA GLN A 418 15.99 1.80 28.94
C GLN A 418 16.76 3.02 29.50
N THR A 419 16.75 4.15 28.79
CA THR A 419 17.45 5.38 29.22
C THR A 419 16.57 6.28 30.11
N SER A 420 17.22 7.15 30.86
CA SER A 420 16.65 8.22 31.70
C SER A 420 16.09 9.42 30.92
N ILE A 421 16.09 9.41 29.58
CA ILE A 421 15.68 10.56 28.75
C ILE A 421 14.19 10.87 28.97
N GLU A 422 13.87 12.12 29.34
CA GLU A 422 12.51 12.56 29.70
C GLU A 422 11.60 12.85 28.51
N LEU A 423 12.15 13.24 27.35
CA LEU A 423 11.39 13.41 26.12
C LEU A 423 12.19 13.00 24.88
N THR A 424 11.61 12.18 24.03
CA THR A 424 12.08 11.90 22.68
C THR A 424 11.04 12.36 21.66
N VAL A 425 11.47 12.97 20.56
CA VAL A 425 10.60 13.39 19.45
C VAL A 425 11.04 12.75 18.14
N CYS A 426 10.08 12.19 17.39
CA CYS A 426 10.32 11.34 16.21
C CYS A 426 9.42 11.68 14.99
N GLY A 427 9.89 11.25 13.82
CA GLY A 427 9.19 11.31 12.52
C GLY A 427 9.24 9.94 11.82
N HIS A 428 9.71 9.92 10.56
CA HIS A 428 10.08 8.76 9.73
C HIS A 428 8.94 7.81 9.32
N ALA A 429 8.07 7.45 10.27
CA ALA A 429 6.99 6.52 10.05
C ALA A 429 5.82 7.10 9.23
N HIS A 430 5.79 8.42 9.00
CA HIS A 430 4.76 9.16 8.26
C HIS A 430 3.30 8.80 8.64
N GLY A 431 3.02 8.44 9.89
CA GLY A 431 1.68 7.99 10.29
C GLY A 431 1.27 6.61 9.74
N GLY A 432 2.20 5.82 9.22
CA GLY A 432 1.96 4.53 8.57
C GLY A 432 1.48 4.64 7.12
N GLN A 433 1.68 5.82 6.49
CA GLN A 433 1.20 6.30 5.19
C GLN A 433 -0.33 6.28 5.02
N TRP A 434 -0.95 5.10 5.16
CA TRP A 434 -2.39 4.89 5.26
C TRP A 434 -2.75 4.57 6.70
N ARG A 435 -3.89 5.11 7.18
CA ARG A 435 -4.46 4.74 8.47
C ARG A 435 -5.83 4.11 8.31
N ILE A 436 -6.05 2.95 8.94
CA ILE A 436 -7.32 2.22 8.95
C ILE A 436 -7.69 2.00 10.42
N PHE A 437 -8.91 2.42 10.80
CA PHE A 437 -9.35 2.46 12.21
C PHE A 437 -8.33 3.12 13.17
N GLY A 438 -7.69 4.19 12.71
CA GLY A 438 -6.69 4.92 13.48
C GLY A 438 -5.30 4.27 13.57
N ARG A 439 -5.08 3.08 13.01
CA ARG A 439 -3.78 2.38 12.99
C ARG A 439 -3.07 2.53 11.65
N GLY A 440 -1.75 2.73 11.68
CA GLY A 440 -0.91 2.77 10.47
C GLY A 440 -0.81 1.41 9.77
N VAL A 441 -0.74 1.41 8.44
CA VAL A 441 -0.68 0.16 7.64
C VAL A 441 0.75 -0.25 7.34
N TYR A 442 1.65 0.68 6.99
CA TYR A 442 3.05 0.38 6.69
C TYR A 442 3.96 1.55 7.09
N ALA A 443 5.08 1.27 7.75
CA ALA A 443 6.11 2.27 8.01
C ALA A 443 7.51 1.74 7.62
N PRO A 444 8.41 2.62 7.13
CA PRO A 444 9.84 2.35 7.05
C PRO A 444 10.39 1.82 8.39
N GLY A 445 11.41 0.96 8.34
CA GLY A 445 12.02 0.32 9.52
C GLY A 445 11.15 -0.71 10.27
N GLN A 446 9.82 -0.67 10.12
CA GLN A 446 8.87 -1.47 10.92
C GLN A 446 8.00 -2.44 10.11
N GLY A 447 7.85 -2.24 8.80
CA GLY A 447 7.06 -3.13 7.94
C GLY A 447 5.55 -2.91 8.02
N ILE A 448 4.77 -3.98 7.86
CA ILE A 448 3.29 -3.96 7.83
C ILE A 448 2.74 -4.03 9.27
N PHE A 449 1.67 -3.27 9.54
CA PHE A 449 1.09 -3.04 10.86
C PHE A 449 2.10 -2.53 11.92
N PRO A 450 2.84 -1.45 11.61
CA PRO A 450 3.87 -0.87 12.48
C PRO A 450 3.33 -0.40 13.84
N LYS A 451 4.13 -0.57 14.89
CA LYS A 451 3.78 -0.24 16.27
C LYS A 451 3.89 1.27 16.55
N HIS A 452 4.92 1.92 16.02
CA HIS A 452 5.31 3.29 16.36
C HIS A 452 5.12 4.21 15.14
N THR A 453 3.93 4.81 15.01
CA THR A 453 3.59 5.66 13.84
C THR A 453 3.00 7.03 14.15
N ALA A 454 2.44 7.23 15.34
CA ALA A 454 1.83 8.48 15.77
C ALA A 454 1.59 8.44 17.29
N GLY A 455 1.44 9.61 17.90
CA GLY A 455 0.98 9.72 19.29
C GLY A 455 2.12 9.71 20.30
N VAL A 456 1.77 9.44 21.56
CA VAL A 456 2.71 9.40 22.68
C VAL A 456 2.90 7.96 23.15
N VAL A 457 4.15 7.54 23.28
CA VAL A 457 4.55 6.24 23.83
C VAL A 457 5.18 6.48 25.21
N ASP A 458 4.76 5.69 26.21
CA ASP A 458 5.18 5.74 27.61
C ASP A 458 5.16 7.14 28.28
N GLY A 459 4.37 8.08 27.75
CA GLY A 459 4.33 9.47 28.24
C GLY A 459 5.55 10.33 27.90
N ARG A 460 6.50 9.81 27.11
CA ARG A 460 7.81 10.47 26.87
C ARG A 460 8.42 10.31 25.47
N CYS A 461 7.75 9.62 24.55
CA CYS A 461 8.17 9.56 23.15
C CYS A 461 7.03 10.03 22.26
N VAL A 462 7.19 11.17 21.59
CA VAL A 462 6.18 11.78 20.73
C VAL A 462 6.52 11.53 19.27
N ILE A 463 5.64 10.82 18.58
CA ILE A 463 5.81 10.43 17.19
C ILE A 463 4.86 11.26 16.33
N SER A 464 5.43 12.08 15.44
CA SER A 464 4.68 12.85 14.45
C SER A 464 4.34 12.00 13.23
N ARG A 465 3.24 12.34 12.57
CA ARG A 465 2.82 11.74 11.28
C ARG A 465 3.43 12.47 10.06
N GLY A 466 4.27 13.46 10.29
CA GLY A 466 5.00 14.20 9.26
C GLY A 466 4.21 15.33 8.59
N ALA A 467 4.91 16.41 8.24
CA ALA A 467 4.31 17.63 7.69
C ALA A 467 4.23 17.64 6.14
N GLY A 468 4.99 16.79 5.46
CA GLY A 468 5.07 16.65 4.01
C GLY A 468 4.19 15.54 3.42
N ASP A 469 4.15 15.49 2.10
CA ASP A 469 3.36 14.54 1.28
C ASP A 469 4.11 14.23 -0.02
N HIS A 470 5.40 13.93 0.15
CA HIS A 470 6.38 13.69 -0.93
C HIS A 470 6.35 12.24 -1.46
N THR A 471 5.78 11.30 -0.69
CA THR A 471 5.82 9.87 -0.98
C THR A 471 5.00 9.49 -2.22
N ALA A 472 5.46 8.47 -2.96
CA ALA A 472 4.82 8.05 -4.22
C ALA A 472 3.41 7.45 -4.03
N VAL A 473 3.16 6.87 -2.85
CA VAL A 473 1.83 6.35 -2.45
C VAL A 473 1.09 7.49 -1.74
N PRO A 474 -0.11 7.92 -2.17
CA PRO A 474 -0.81 9.03 -1.54
C PRO A 474 -1.23 8.72 -0.10
N ARG A 475 -1.20 9.70 0.81
CA ARG A 475 -1.74 9.56 2.18
C ARG A 475 -3.24 9.21 2.14
N PHE A 476 -3.67 8.30 3.02
CA PHE A 476 -5.09 7.90 3.16
C PHE A 476 -5.51 7.86 4.63
N SER A 477 -6.59 8.60 4.96
CA SER A 477 -7.06 8.86 6.34
C SER A 477 -5.96 9.34 7.31
N ASN A 478 -4.93 9.99 6.76
CA ASN A 478 -3.68 10.29 7.46
C ASN A 478 -3.23 11.73 7.11
N PRO A 479 -3.91 12.77 7.62
CA PRO A 479 -3.57 14.15 7.32
C PRO A 479 -2.16 14.51 7.75
N ARG A 480 -1.52 15.43 7.02
CA ARG A 480 -0.22 16.03 7.37
C ARG A 480 -0.32 16.69 8.74
N GLU A 481 0.76 16.66 9.53
CA GLU A 481 0.70 17.02 10.94
C GLU A 481 1.77 18.04 11.33
N LEU A 482 1.33 19.08 12.05
CA LEU A 482 2.14 19.88 12.97
C LEU A 482 1.84 19.39 14.38
N VAL A 483 2.87 19.08 15.17
CA VAL A 483 2.69 18.67 16.58
C VAL A 483 3.06 19.83 17.50
N ILE A 484 2.21 20.11 18.48
CA ILE A 484 2.49 21.03 19.59
C ILE A 484 2.56 20.20 20.87
N ILE A 485 3.70 20.24 21.55
CA ILE A 485 3.90 19.55 22.83
C ILE A 485 3.88 20.61 23.93
N GLN A 486 2.87 20.56 24.79
CA GLN A 486 2.74 21.41 25.97
C GLN A 486 3.31 20.64 27.17
N CYS A 487 4.58 20.88 27.44
CA CYS A 487 5.26 20.31 28.59
C CYS A 487 4.91 21.13 29.84
N ASN A 488 4.39 20.45 30.86
CA ASN A 488 3.90 21.03 32.10
C ASN A 488 4.68 20.44 33.29
N PRO A 489 4.62 21.08 34.48
CA PRO A 489 5.12 20.50 35.72
C PRO A 489 4.55 19.11 36.00
N LYS A 490 5.33 18.26 36.67
CA LYS A 490 4.84 17.04 37.29
C LYS A 490 3.89 17.40 38.44
N ASN A 491 2.63 16.97 38.35
CA ASN A 491 1.69 17.12 39.46
C ASN A 491 2.09 16.18 40.61
N GLU A 492 2.71 16.70 41.67
CA GLU A 492 3.08 15.91 42.87
C GLU A 492 1.89 15.18 43.54
N ASN A 493 0.66 15.62 43.27
CA ASN A 493 -0.57 15.08 43.86
C ASN A 493 -1.22 13.90 43.10
N GLN A 494 -0.55 13.25 42.15
CA GLN A 494 -0.97 11.93 41.65
C GLN A 494 -0.20 10.78 42.32
N SER A 495 -0.37 10.68 43.64
CA SER A 495 -0.17 9.42 44.34
C SER A 495 -1.22 8.42 43.87
N PHE A 496 -0.80 7.41 43.09
CA PHE A 496 -1.62 6.23 42.83
C PHE A 496 -1.94 5.57 44.18
N THR A 497 -3.23 5.54 44.52
CA THR A 497 -3.82 4.87 45.68
C THR A 497 -4.76 3.77 45.21
#